data_AF-A0A8D1EA93-F1
#
_entry.id   AF-A0A8D1EA93-F1
#
_cell.length_a   1.000
_cell.length_b   1.000
_cell.length_c   1.000
_cell.angle_alpha   90.00
_cell.angle_beta   90.00
_cell.angle_gamma   90.00
#
_symmetry.space_group_name_H-M   'P 1'
#
loop_
_entity.id
_entity.type
_entity.pdbx_description
1 polymer ?
#
loop_
_entity_poly.entity_id
_entity_poly.type
_entity_poly.pdbx_seq_one_letter_code
_entity_poly.pdbx_strand_id
1 'polypeptide(L)'
;MDRDLSDEDRHQIFFPPLEAPGRPQDQRCWSWFLEHRVPVVTEEVAREALLSFVNSKCCYGSAAAGDLVIRELKQQALCRYRLETFSESRISEWTFQPFTNHSVDGPQRGTSPRLWDIKVRVPPVFQEDTRKFQVPHSSLVKECHKCHGRGRYKCSGCHGAGTVRCPSCSGAKRKAKPARRCQMCSGSGRRRCSTCSGRGNKTCATCKGEKKLLHFIQLVIAWKNNLFEFVSEHQLDCPGELLAKARGETLFKDENTMVYPIVDFPLRDISLASQRGIAEHSAALASRARILQQRQTIELVPLTEVRYWYQGKTYVYYIYGTDHRVYVVDYPERYCCGCTIL
;
A
#
# COMPACT_ATOMS: atom_id res chain seq x y z
N MET A 1 46.50 -15.38 39.99
CA MET A 1 45.50 -16.39 40.41
C MET A 1 44.12 -15.75 40.26
N ASP A 2 43.76 -15.25 39.08
CA ASP A 2 43.45 -16.01 37.85
C ASP A 2 42.42 -17.10 38.11
N ARG A 3 41.17 -16.81 37.73
CA ARG A 3 40.37 -17.72 36.94
C ARG A 3 39.17 -17.00 36.31
N ASP A 4 39.30 -16.88 34.99
CA ASP A 4 38.33 -16.41 34.02
C ASP A 4 37.02 -17.19 34.03
N LEU A 5 35.91 -16.49 33.74
CA LEU A 5 34.66 -17.07 33.28
C LEU A 5 34.23 -16.39 31.97
N SER A 6 34.74 -17.00 30.90
CA SER A 6 34.21 -17.18 29.54
C SER A 6 32.94 -16.42 29.11
N ASP A 7 33.15 -15.56 28.11
CA ASP A 7 32.52 -15.52 26.78
C ASP A 7 31.12 -16.16 26.62
N GLU A 8 30.10 -15.31 26.45
CA GLU A 8 28.74 -15.72 26.10
C GLU A 8 28.64 -16.07 24.61
N ASP A 9 28.44 -17.36 24.37
CA ASP A 9 28.26 -18.02 23.10
C ASP A 9 26.98 -17.55 22.37
N ARG A 10 27.14 -16.52 21.52
CA ARG A 10 26.12 -15.98 20.63
C ARG A 10 25.80 -17.01 19.55
N HIS A 11 24.89 -17.94 19.85
CA HIS A 11 24.38 -18.95 18.92
C HIS A 11 23.63 -18.28 17.76
N GLN A 12 24.38 -17.88 16.75
CA GLN A 12 23.89 -17.47 15.45
C GLN A 12 23.44 -18.76 14.74
N ILE A 13 22.13 -18.96 14.64
CA ILE A 13 21.55 -20.12 13.93
C ILE A 13 21.89 -19.94 12.45
N PHE A 14 22.97 -20.57 12.00
CA PHE A 14 23.28 -20.75 10.59
C PHE A 14 22.36 -21.83 10.05
N PHE A 15 21.42 -21.44 9.20
CA PHE A 15 20.68 -22.39 8.38
C PHE A 15 21.63 -22.94 7.31
N PRO A 16 21.81 -24.27 7.20
CA PRO A 16 22.57 -24.85 6.10
C PRO A 16 21.87 -24.52 4.77
N PRO A 17 22.61 -24.29 3.67
CA PRO A 17 22.00 -24.18 2.36
C PRO A 17 21.25 -25.48 2.08
N LEU A 18 19.93 -25.40 1.82
CA LEU A 18 19.24 -26.54 1.25
C LEU A 18 19.88 -26.85 -0.10
N GLU A 19 20.30 -28.10 -0.27
CA GLU A 19 20.87 -28.64 -1.50
C GLU A 19 20.00 -28.28 -2.70
N ALA A 20 20.66 -27.81 -3.76
CA ALA A 20 20.03 -27.31 -4.97
C ALA A 20 19.21 -28.41 -5.66
N PRO A 21 17.90 -28.22 -5.88
CA PRO A 21 17.18 -29.00 -6.88
C PRO A 21 17.76 -28.65 -8.25
N GLY A 22 18.13 -29.68 -9.02
CA GLY A 22 18.79 -29.56 -10.31
C GLY A 22 18.08 -28.59 -11.27
N ARG A 23 18.90 -27.79 -11.97
CA ARG A 23 18.48 -26.87 -13.04
C ARG A 23 17.63 -27.61 -14.09
N PRO A 24 16.44 -27.13 -14.46
CA PRO A 24 15.85 -27.49 -15.74
C PRO A 24 16.73 -26.91 -16.85
N GLN A 25 17.43 -27.80 -17.55
CA GLN A 25 18.31 -27.50 -18.65
C GLN A 25 17.48 -27.24 -19.91
N ASP A 26 16.89 -26.04 -20.01
CA ASP A 26 16.33 -25.51 -21.26
C ASP A 26 17.13 -24.25 -21.63
N GLN A 27 18.38 -24.48 -22.05
CA GLN A 27 19.26 -23.47 -22.64
C GLN A 27 18.66 -23.00 -23.97
N ARG A 28 17.78 -22.00 -23.92
CA ARG A 28 17.34 -21.27 -25.12
C ARG A 28 18.40 -20.22 -25.46
N CYS A 29 18.84 -20.24 -26.71
CA CYS A 29 19.75 -19.25 -27.29
C CYS A 29 19.05 -17.88 -27.33
N TRP A 30 19.20 -17.10 -26.26
CA TRP A 30 18.50 -15.83 -26.07
C TRP A 30 18.80 -14.76 -27.14
N SER A 31 19.96 -14.82 -27.79
CA SER A 31 20.37 -13.85 -28.82
C SER A 31 19.49 -13.90 -30.06
N TRP A 32 19.22 -15.09 -30.59
CA TRP A 32 18.31 -15.28 -31.73
C TRP A 32 16.88 -14.84 -31.40
N PHE A 33 16.44 -15.05 -30.16
CA PHE A 33 15.10 -14.72 -29.68
C PHE A 33 14.81 -13.22 -29.60
N LEU A 34 15.81 -12.39 -29.29
CA LEU A 34 15.63 -10.94 -29.18
C LEU A 34 15.63 -10.24 -30.55
N GLU A 35 16.45 -10.71 -31.50
CA GLU A 35 16.53 -10.13 -32.85
C GLU A 35 15.23 -10.31 -33.67
N HIS A 36 14.49 -11.40 -33.44
CA HIS A 36 13.29 -11.73 -34.24
C HIS A 36 11.96 -11.28 -33.60
N ARG A 37 11.99 -10.58 -32.45
CA ARG A 37 10.78 -10.23 -31.68
C ARG A 37 10.49 -8.74 -31.55
N VAL A 38 11.21 -7.86 -32.26
CA VAL A 38 10.81 -6.44 -32.33
C VAL A 38 9.46 -6.37 -33.04
N PRO A 39 8.35 -6.03 -32.35
CA PRO A 39 7.05 -5.94 -33.00
C PRO A 39 7.12 -4.81 -34.03
N VAL A 40 6.95 -5.18 -35.30
CA VAL A 40 6.98 -4.21 -36.39
C VAL A 40 5.66 -3.46 -36.37
N VAL A 41 5.70 -2.23 -35.85
CA VAL A 41 4.64 -1.23 -36.01
C VAL A 41 4.67 -0.73 -37.45
N THR A 42 3.64 -1.05 -38.24
CA THR A 42 3.50 -0.53 -39.60
C THR A 42 3.00 0.91 -39.60
N GLU A 43 3.05 1.58 -40.74
CA GLU A 43 2.55 2.96 -40.88
C GLU A 43 1.05 3.04 -40.54
N GLU A 44 0.29 2.04 -40.95
CA GLU A 44 -1.16 1.96 -40.72
C GLU A 44 -1.46 1.85 -39.22
N VAL A 45 -0.75 0.97 -38.50
CA VAL A 45 -0.90 0.81 -37.05
C VAL A 45 -0.52 2.09 -36.33
N ALA A 46 0.54 2.78 -36.79
CA ALA A 46 0.97 4.03 -36.21
C ALA A 46 -0.09 5.14 -36.34
N ARG A 47 -0.67 5.27 -37.54
CA ARG A 47 -1.76 6.22 -37.82
C ARG A 47 -3.00 5.91 -36.98
N GLU A 48 -3.43 4.66 -36.94
CA GLU A 48 -4.61 4.24 -36.18
C GLU A 48 -4.43 4.50 -34.68
N ALA A 49 -3.26 4.17 -34.12
CA ALA A 49 -2.95 4.40 -32.71
C ALA A 49 -3.00 5.90 -32.37
N LEU A 50 -2.41 6.76 -33.21
CA LEU A 50 -2.45 8.22 -33.01
C LEU A 50 -3.89 8.75 -33.11
N LEU A 51 -4.66 8.34 -34.12
CA LEU A 51 -6.05 8.76 -34.29
C LEU A 51 -6.91 8.36 -33.09
N SER A 52 -6.78 7.13 -32.61
CA SER A 52 -7.46 6.65 -31.41
C SER A 52 -7.09 7.48 -30.18
N PHE A 53 -5.81 7.80 -30.00
CA PHE A 53 -5.34 8.65 -28.91
C PHE A 53 -5.90 10.07 -29.00
N VAL A 54 -5.83 10.71 -30.17
CA VAL A 54 -6.34 12.07 -30.40
C VAL A 54 -7.84 12.15 -30.13
N ASN A 55 -8.61 11.17 -30.61
CA ASN A 55 -10.05 11.10 -30.37
C ASN A 55 -10.41 10.92 -28.88
N SER A 56 -9.50 10.41 -28.06
CA SER A 56 -9.68 10.32 -26.60
C SER A 56 -9.45 11.65 -25.87
N LYS A 57 -8.90 12.67 -26.56
CA LYS A 57 -8.55 13.98 -25.99
C LYS A 57 -9.49 15.07 -26.52
N CYS A 58 -10.23 15.72 -25.62
CA CYS A 58 -11.21 16.75 -25.97
C CYS A 58 -10.63 18.01 -26.65
N CYS A 59 -9.33 18.24 -26.52
CA CYS A 59 -8.66 19.46 -27.00
C CYS A 59 -7.75 19.20 -28.22
N TYR A 60 -7.85 18.04 -28.87
CA TYR A 60 -6.95 17.68 -29.97
C TYR A 60 -7.73 17.65 -31.28
N GLY A 61 -7.27 18.39 -32.29
CA GLY A 61 -7.84 18.35 -33.64
C GLY A 61 -7.49 17.04 -34.34
N SER A 62 -8.43 16.45 -35.08
CA SER A 62 -8.20 15.21 -35.83
C SER A 62 -7.57 15.41 -37.21
N ALA A 63 -7.55 16.64 -37.74
CA ALA A 63 -7.02 16.92 -39.07
C ALA A 63 -5.51 16.64 -39.13
N ALA A 64 -4.75 17.08 -38.13
CA ALA A 64 -3.33 16.77 -38.04
C ALA A 64 -3.03 15.26 -37.99
N ALA A 65 -3.86 14.46 -37.31
CA ALA A 65 -3.68 13.01 -37.24
C ALA A 65 -4.05 12.29 -38.56
N GLY A 66 -4.98 12.84 -39.33
CA GLY A 66 -5.38 12.31 -40.64
C GLY A 66 -4.40 12.66 -41.76
N ASP A 67 -3.97 13.92 -41.82
CA ASP A 67 -3.23 14.48 -42.96
C ASP A 67 -1.70 14.43 -42.78
N LEU A 68 -1.19 13.97 -41.64
CA LEU A 68 0.25 13.85 -41.43
C LEU A 68 0.90 12.90 -42.44
N VAL A 69 2.18 13.15 -42.71
CA VAL A 69 3.04 12.26 -43.51
C VAL A 69 4.11 11.67 -42.60
N ILE A 70 4.03 10.35 -42.34
CA ILE A 70 5.07 9.65 -41.59
C ILE A 70 6.33 9.60 -42.45
N ARG A 71 7.45 10.06 -41.88
CA ARG A 71 8.75 10.08 -42.56
C ARG A 71 9.67 8.97 -42.10
N GLU A 72 9.61 8.63 -40.83
CA GLU A 72 10.51 7.66 -40.23
C GLU A 72 9.83 6.96 -39.06
N LEU A 73 10.03 5.64 -38.98
CA LEU A 73 9.64 4.78 -37.87
C LEU A 73 10.90 4.18 -37.27
N LYS A 74 11.35 4.71 -36.13
CA LYS A 74 12.50 4.14 -35.39
C LYS A 74 11.98 3.20 -34.32
N GLN A 75 12.11 1.90 -34.58
CA GLN A 75 11.64 0.85 -33.70
C GLN A 75 12.76 0.37 -32.79
N GLN A 76 12.45 0.23 -31.50
CA GLN A 76 13.32 -0.30 -30.48
C GLN A 76 12.51 -1.24 -29.58
N ALA A 77 13.20 -2.18 -28.93
CA ALA A 77 12.60 -3.04 -27.94
C ALA A 77 13.41 -2.94 -26.65
N LEU A 78 12.70 -2.68 -25.56
CA LEU A 78 13.28 -2.53 -24.23
C LEU A 78 13.06 -3.80 -23.44
N CYS A 79 14.02 -4.17 -22.60
CA CYS A 79 13.83 -5.23 -21.63
C CYS A 79 13.53 -4.63 -20.27
N ARG A 80 12.42 -5.05 -19.67
CA ARG A 80 12.03 -4.72 -18.31
C ARG A 80 12.19 -5.94 -17.43
N TYR A 81 13.01 -5.82 -16.39
CA TYR A 81 13.13 -6.79 -15.32
C TYR A 81 12.26 -6.38 -14.13
N ARG A 82 11.56 -7.34 -13.55
CA ARG A 82 10.82 -7.18 -12.30
C ARG A 82 11.18 -8.29 -11.33
N LEU A 83 11.41 -7.93 -10.08
CA LEU A 83 11.46 -8.86 -8.96
C LEU A 83 10.36 -8.48 -7.98
N GLU A 84 9.40 -9.37 -7.81
CA GLU A 84 8.36 -9.26 -6.79
C GLU A 84 8.69 -10.20 -5.64
N THR A 85 8.72 -9.68 -4.41
CA THR A 85 9.02 -10.45 -3.20
C THR A 85 7.88 -10.34 -2.22
N PHE A 86 7.18 -11.45 -2.07
CA PHE A 86 6.11 -11.63 -1.11
C PHE A 86 6.69 -11.99 0.25
N SER A 87 6.41 -11.15 1.24
CA SER A 87 7.01 -11.24 2.57
C SER A 87 5.97 -11.15 3.67
N GLU A 88 6.25 -11.81 4.79
CA GLU A 88 5.46 -11.75 6.02
C GLU A 88 6.24 -10.99 7.09
N SER A 89 5.61 -9.99 7.69
CA SER A 89 6.14 -9.27 8.85
C SER A 89 5.20 -9.41 10.04
N ARG A 90 5.75 -9.48 11.25
CA ARG A 90 4.99 -9.61 12.49
C ARG A 90 5.44 -8.57 13.49
N ILE A 91 4.48 -7.85 14.07
CA ILE A 91 4.72 -6.92 15.18
C ILE A 91 3.74 -7.19 16.31
N SER A 92 4.11 -6.83 17.53
CA SER A 92 3.25 -6.93 18.71
C SER A 92 3.01 -5.56 19.32
N GLU A 93 1.75 -5.24 19.57
CA GLU A 93 1.34 -4.00 20.22
C GLU A 93 0.43 -4.28 21.42
N TRP A 94 0.56 -3.51 22.50
CA TRP A 94 -0.39 -3.58 23.61
C TRP A 94 -1.68 -2.86 23.24
N THR A 95 -2.81 -3.54 23.37
CA THR A 95 -4.14 -2.96 23.14
C THR A 95 -5.07 -3.28 24.31
N PHE A 96 -6.29 -2.72 24.28
CA PHE A 96 -7.28 -2.96 25.31
C PHE A 96 -8.71 -2.90 24.78
N GLN A 97 -9.61 -3.59 25.47
CA GLN A 97 -11.06 -3.52 25.23
C GLN A 97 -11.86 -3.49 26.53
N PRO A 98 -13.12 -3.02 26.53
CA PRO A 98 -14.01 -3.16 27.68
C PRO A 98 -14.08 -4.61 28.16
N PHE A 99 -13.95 -4.81 29.47
CA PHE A 99 -14.00 -6.14 30.05
C PHE A 99 -15.45 -6.57 30.27
N THR A 100 -16.02 -7.38 29.38
CA THR A 100 -17.42 -7.85 29.44
C THR A 100 -17.56 -9.30 29.91
N ASN A 101 -16.51 -10.13 29.78
CA ASN A 101 -16.57 -11.58 30.04
C ASN A 101 -15.83 -11.95 31.32
N HIS A 102 -16.23 -13.02 32.00
CA HIS A 102 -15.55 -13.45 33.24
C HIS A 102 -14.33 -14.36 32.99
N SER A 103 -14.21 -14.98 31.82
CA SER A 103 -13.04 -15.79 31.46
C SER A 103 -11.94 -14.92 30.85
N VAL A 104 -10.75 -14.98 31.46
CA VAL A 104 -9.56 -14.26 31.01
C VAL A 104 -8.48 -15.28 30.67
N ASP A 105 -7.95 -15.18 29.45
CA ASP A 105 -6.80 -15.94 29.03
C ASP A 105 -5.50 -15.18 29.31
N GLY A 106 -5.10 -15.19 30.58
CA GLY A 106 -3.91 -14.51 31.07
C GLY A 106 -2.75 -15.47 31.39
N PRO A 107 -1.64 -14.94 31.94
CA PRO A 107 -0.42 -15.72 32.17
C PRO A 107 -0.59 -16.92 33.12
N GLN A 108 -1.66 -16.91 33.93
CA GLN A 108 -2.05 -18.02 34.80
C GLN A 108 -2.42 -19.29 34.02
N ARG A 109 -2.78 -19.18 32.73
CA ARG A 109 -3.19 -20.30 31.86
C ARG A 109 -2.07 -20.84 30.99
N GLY A 110 -0.88 -20.23 31.03
CA GLY A 110 0.27 -20.63 30.22
C GLY A 110 1.22 -19.47 29.94
N THR A 111 2.37 -19.80 29.35
CA THR A 111 3.32 -18.80 28.87
C THR A 111 2.92 -18.34 27.47
N SER A 112 2.92 -17.02 27.23
CA SER A 112 2.64 -16.49 25.89
C SER A 112 3.69 -16.97 24.88
N PRO A 113 3.28 -17.52 23.72
CA PRO A 113 4.21 -18.00 22.70
C PRO A 113 4.98 -16.85 22.06
N ARG A 114 6.14 -17.14 21.44
CA ARG A 114 6.85 -16.13 20.64
C ARG A 114 6.01 -15.81 19.40
N LEU A 115 6.21 -14.61 18.85
CA LEU A 115 5.37 -14.11 17.74
C LEU A 115 5.36 -15.05 16.54
N TRP A 116 6.48 -15.69 16.22
CA TRP A 116 6.63 -16.61 15.08
C TRP A 116 6.13 -18.04 15.35
N ASP A 117 5.94 -18.41 16.62
CA ASP A 117 5.41 -19.73 17.00
C ASP A 117 3.89 -19.81 16.81
N ILE A 118 3.22 -18.66 16.75
CA ILE A 118 1.78 -18.55 16.51
C ILE A 118 1.50 -18.96 15.06
N LYS A 119 0.82 -20.10 14.87
CA LYS A 119 0.45 -20.60 13.55
C LYS A 119 -0.72 -19.79 13.00
N VAL A 120 -0.55 -19.24 11.80
CA VAL A 120 -1.59 -18.50 11.08
C VAL A 120 -1.67 -19.00 9.65
N ARG A 121 -2.87 -18.89 9.06
CA ARG A 121 -3.07 -19.21 7.65
C ARG A 121 -2.57 -18.07 6.78
N VAL A 122 -1.51 -18.32 6.04
CA VAL A 122 -0.95 -17.41 5.03
C VAL A 122 -1.99 -17.19 3.91
N PRO A 123 -2.20 -15.96 3.42
CA PRO A 123 -3.06 -15.70 2.26
C PRO A 123 -2.45 -16.30 0.98
N PRO A 124 -3.21 -16.34 -0.14
CA PRO A 124 -2.68 -16.68 -1.46
C PRO A 124 -1.40 -15.91 -1.80
N VAL A 125 -0.48 -16.55 -2.51
CA VAL A 125 0.79 -15.95 -2.92
C VAL A 125 0.57 -14.67 -3.73
N PHE A 126 1.36 -13.64 -3.41
CA PHE A 126 1.28 -12.29 -3.97
C PHE A 126 -0.04 -11.55 -3.68
N GLN A 127 -0.84 -12.00 -2.72
CA GLN A 127 -1.99 -11.24 -2.21
C GLN A 127 -1.63 -10.56 -0.89
N GLU A 128 -1.65 -9.23 -0.90
CA GLU A 128 -1.44 -8.45 0.33
C GLU A 128 -2.61 -8.63 1.30
N ASP A 129 -2.29 -8.75 2.58
CA ASP A 129 -3.28 -8.88 3.65
C ASP A 129 -2.69 -8.36 4.96
N THR A 130 -3.55 -7.96 5.90
CA THR A 130 -3.14 -7.62 7.26
C THR A 130 -4.15 -8.17 8.24
N ARG A 131 -3.68 -9.02 9.15
CA ARG A 131 -4.52 -9.65 10.18
C ARG A 131 -4.04 -9.33 11.57
N LYS A 132 -5.01 -9.24 12.48
CA LYS A 132 -4.76 -8.94 13.89
C LYS A 132 -5.30 -10.07 14.75
N PHE A 133 -4.46 -10.56 15.67
CA PHE A 133 -4.80 -11.64 16.58
C PHE A 133 -4.46 -11.23 18.01
N GLN A 134 -5.25 -11.69 18.96
CA GLN A 134 -4.87 -11.62 20.37
C GLN A 134 -3.85 -12.73 20.66
N VAL A 135 -2.72 -12.37 21.26
CA VAL A 135 -1.70 -13.35 21.66
C VAL A 135 -2.22 -14.18 22.84
N PRO A 136 -2.18 -15.52 22.76
CA PRO A 136 -2.61 -16.39 23.85
C PRO A 136 -1.89 -16.09 25.17
N HIS A 137 -2.62 -16.25 26.27
CA HIS A 137 -2.15 -16.07 27.64
C HIS A 137 -1.61 -14.66 27.97
N SER A 138 -1.81 -13.66 27.10
CA SER A 138 -1.29 -12.30 27.30
C SER A 138 -2.27 -11.35 28.01
N SER A 139 -3.47 -11.84 28.36
CA SER A 139 -4.56 -10.99 28.84
C SER A 139 -4.38 -10.60 30.31
N LEU A 140 -4.64 -9.33 30.60
CA LEU A 140 -4.56 -8.75 31.94
C LEU A 140 -5.72 -7.79 32.16
N VAL A 141 -6.50 -8.00 33.22
CA VAL A 141 -7.58 -7.10 33.59
C VAL A 141 -7.03 -5.97 34.46
N LYS A 142 -7.25 -4.73 34.03
CA LYS A 142 -6.90 -3.52 34.79
C LYS A 142 -8.12 -2.64 34.99
N GLU A 143 -8.07 -1.76 35.97
CA GLU A 143 -9.06 -0.70 36.07
C GLU A 143 -8.99 0.21 34.85
N CYS A 144 -10.13 0.75 34.43
CA CYS A 144 -10.17 1.68 33.31
C CYS A 144 -9.35 2.92 33.63
N HIS A 145 -8.22 3.08 32.96
CA HIS A 145 -7.28 4.19 33.17
C HIS A 145 -7.91 5.57 32.92
N LYS A 146 -9.00 5.67 32.13
CA LYS A 146 -9.68 6.95 31.88
C LYS A 146 -10.66 7.34 32.99
N CYS A 147 -11.38 6.39 33.59
CA CYS A 147 -12.38 6.68 34.64
C CYS A 147 -11.99 6.19 36.03
N HIS A 148 -10.80 5.62 36.20
CA HIS A 148 -10.27 5.07 37.46
C HIS A 148 -11.29 4.16 38.15
N GLY A 149 -11.81 3.16 37.42
CA GLY A 149 -12.78 2.21 37.96
C GLY A 149 -14.21 2.74 38.18
N ARG A 150 -14.51 4.00 37.88
CA ARG A 150 -15.85 4.57 38.12
C ARG A 150 -16.90 4.18 37.08
N GLY A 151 -16.48 3.86 35.86
CA GLY A 151 -17.36 3.54 34.72
C GLY A 151 -18.13 4.73 34.15
N ARG A 152 -18.06 5.91 34.80
CA ARG A 152 -18.77 7.13 34.43
C ARG A 152 -17.95 8.37 34.79
N TYR A 153 -18.20 9.46 34.07
CA TYR A 153 -17.67 10.80 34.35
C TYR A 153 -18.77 11.69 34.89
N LYS A 154 -18.42 12.64 35.77
CA LYS A 154 -19.33 13.74 36.10
C LYS A 154 -19.64 14.51 34.81
N CYS A 155 -20.90 14.82 34.58
CA CYS A 155 -21.28 15.63 33.44
C CYS A 155 -20.67 17.02 33.61
N SER A 156 -19.85 17.46 32.64
CA SER A 156 -19.23 18.79 32.67
C SER A 156 -20.25 19.92 32.70
N GLY A 157 -21.41 19.76 32.04
CA GLY A 157 -22.44 20.79 31.98
C GLY A 157 -23.24 21.01 33.27
N CYS A 158 -23.26 20.05 34.20
CA CYS A 158 -23.98 20.20 35.48
C CYS A 158 -23.15 19.82 36.71
N HIS A 159 -21.88 19.50 36.52
CA HIS A 159 -20.92 19.07 37.54
C HIS A 159 -21.42 17.93 38.45
N GLY A 160 -22.30 17.06 37.96
CA GLY A 160 -22.90 15.97 38.75
C GLY A 160 -24.33 16.22 39.23
N ALA A 161 -24.83 17.46 39.17
CA ALA A 161 -26.13 17.81 39.75
C ALA A 161 -27.35 17.29 38.96
N GLY A 162 -27.17 16.85 37.72
CA GLY A 162 -28.25 16.45 36.81
C GLY A 162 -29.16 17.61 36.35
N THR A 163 -29.05 18.77 36.98
CA THR A 163 -29.80 19.97 36.66
C THR A 163 -28.87 21.16 36.47
N VAL A 164 -29.22 22.05 35.57
CA VAL A 164 -28.53 23.33 35.32
C VAL A 164 -29.46 24.48 35.71
N ARG A 165 -28.88 25.65 36.03
CA ARG A 165 -29.69 26.86 36.25
C ARG A 165 -30.49 27.15 34.99
N CYS A 166 -31.76 27.51 35.16
CA CYS A 166 -32.59 27.90 34.03
C CYS A 166 -32.00 29.17 33.40
N PRO A 167 -31.58 29.15 32.12
CA PRO A 167 -30.99 30.34 31.48
C PRO A 167 -31.97 31.52 31.45
N SER A 168 -33.27 31.24 31.31
CA SER A 168 -34.32 32.25 31.21
C SER A 168 -34.61 32.99 32.53
N CYS A 169 -34.29 32.41 33.68
CA CYS A 169 -34.52 33.07 34.98
C CYS A 169 -33.30 33.07 35.89
N SER A 170 -32.13 32.70 35.37
CA SER A 170 -30.83 32.63 36.05
C SER A 170 -30.83 31.90 37.41
N GLY A 171 -31.77 30.98 37.63
CA GLY A 171 -31.89 30.28 38.92
C GLY A 171 -32.82 30.92 39.95
N ALA A 172 -33.45 32.06 39.64
CA ALA A 172 -34.40 32.72 40.52
C ALA A 172 -35.62 31.82 40.76
N LYS A 173 -35.72 31.25 41.97
CA LYS A 173 -36.89 30.50 42.43
C LYS A 173 -37.98 31.52 42.77
N ARG A 174 -38.85 31.83 41.83
CA ARG A 174 -39.98 32.74 42.09
C ARG A 174 -41.03 31.97 42.89
N LYS A 175 -40.99 32.10 44.21
CA LYS A 175 -42.15 31.80 45.07
C LYS A 175 -43.21 32.86 44.73
N ALA A 176 -44.41 32.43 44.33
CA ALA A 176 -45.53 33.26 43.86
C ALA A 176 -45.85 34.40 44.87
N LYS A 177 -46.35 35.62 44.57
CA LYS A 177 -47.04 36.28 43.43
C LYS A 177 -46.70 37.80 43.45
N PRO A 178 -46.94 38.60 42.38
CA PRO A 178 -47.35 38.26 41.02
C PRO A 178 -46.15 38.44 40.07
N ALA A 179 -45.36 37.38 39.89
CA ALA A 179 -44.36 37.32 38.82
C ALA A 179 -44.60 36.02 38.05
N ARG A 180 -44.91 36.14 36.75
CA ARG A 180 -45.22 35.01 35.86
C ARG A 180 -44.19 33.88 36.09
N ARG A 181 -44.68 32.66 36.34
CA ARG A 181 -43.83 31.46 36.46
C ARG A 181 -43.01 31.34 35.18
N CYS A 182 -41.70 31.14 35.33
CA CYS A 182 -40.82 30.96 34.16
C CYS A 182 -41.30 29.72 33.40
N GLN A 183 -41.72 29.90 32.14
CA GLN A 183 -42.32 28.85 31.32
C GLN A 183 -41.34 27.69 31.06
N MET A 184 -40.04 27.99 31.05
CA MET A 184 -38.98 27.02 30.74
C MET A 184 -38.61 26.09 31.91
N CYS A 185 -38.89 26.49 33.16
CA CYS A 185 -38.56 25.71 34.35
C CYS A 185 -39.73 25.56 35.33
N SER A 186 -40.92 26.02 34.94
CA SER A 186 -42.16 26.02 35.72
C SER A 186 -42.03 26.61 37.14
N GLY A 187 -41.11 27.57 37.31
CA GLY A 187 -40.83 28.21 38.61
C GLY A 187 -39.78 27.50 39.48
N SER A 188 -39.25 26.34 39.08
CA SER A 188 -38.22 25.61 39.85
C SER A 188 -36.85 26.30 39.86
N GLY A 189 -36.60 27.23 38.93
CA GLY A 189 -35.31 27.89 38.73
C GLY A 189 -34.25 27.00 38.08
N ARG A 190 -34.51 25.70 37.89
CA ARG A 190 -33.54 24.73 37.36
C ARG A 190 -34.16 23.91 36.24
N ARG A 191 -33.35 23.42 35.31
CA ARG A 191 -33.79 22.53 34.24
C ARG A 191 -32.94 21.28 34.22
N ARG A 192 -33.50 20.19 33.71
CA ARG A 192 -32.75 18.97 33.43
C ARG A 192 -31.57 19.32 32.53
N CYS A 193 -30.38 18.90 32.91
CA CYS A 193 -29.19 19.08 32.07
C CYS A 193 -29.40 18.31 30.77
N SER A 194 -29.38 19.00 29.63
CA SER A 194 -29.51 18.39 28.30
C SER A 194 -28.32 17.49 27.99
N THR A 195 -27.12 17.89 28.40
CA THR A 195 -25.85 17.20 28.12
C THR A 195 -25.75 15.80 28.74
N CYS A 196 -26.46 15.52 29.84
CA CYS A 196 -26.52 14.19 30.46
C CYS A 196 -27.96 13.68 30.62
N SER A 197 -28.93 14.34 29.98
CA SER A 197 -30.36 14.05 30.09
C SER A 197 -30.83 13.86 31.54
N GLY A 198 -30.31 14.66 32.47
CA GLY A 198 -30.69 14.60 33.88
C GLY A 198 -29.91 13.63 34.76
N ARG A 199 -29.06 12.75 34.20
CA ARG A 199 -28.37 11.70 34.97
C ARG A 199 -27.23 12.21 35.85
N GLY A 200 -26.77 13.45 35.63
CA GLY A 200 -25.61 14.02 36.34
C GLY A 200 -24.26 13.44 35.91
N ASN A 201 -24.24 12.29 35.25
CA ASN A 201 -23.05 11.60 34.77
C ASN A 201 -23.16 11.19 33.30
N LYS A 202 -22.01 10.94 32.67
CA LYS A 202 -21.89 10.34 31.33
C LYS A 202 -21.17 9.01 31.46
N THR A 203 -21.64 7.99 30.76
CA THR A 203 -20.95 6.69 30.70
C THR A 203 -19.56 6.87 30.12
N CYS A 204 -18.56 6.18 30.69
CA CYS A 204 -17.21 6.19 30.17
C CYS A 204 -17.19 5.56 28.77
N ALA A 205 -16.74 6.30 27.76
CA ALA A 205 -16.67 5.78 26.38
C ALA A 205 -15.63 4.64 26.25
N THR A 206 -14.51 4.73 26.98
CA THR A 206 -13.39 3.78 26.90
C THR A 206 -13.75 2.39 27.43
N CYS A 207 -14.38 2.30 28.60
CA CYS A 207 -14.81 1.02 29.18
C CYS A 207 -16.30 0.73 28.99
N LYS A 208 -17.04 1.60 28.29
CA LYS A 208 -18.50 1.51 28.06
C LYS A 208 -19.36 1.30 29.32
N GLY A 209 -18.85 1.65 30.50
CA GLY A 209 -19.52 1.43 31.78
C GLY A 209 -18.99 0.26 32.62
N GLU A 210 -18.17 -0.63 32.04
CA GLU A 210 -17.67 -1.87 32.67
C GLU A 210 -16.65 -1.66 33.80
N LYS A 211 -16.17 -0.43 33.99
CA LYS A 211 -15.17 -0.01 35.00
C LYS A 211 -13.77 -0.60 34.81
N LYS A 212 -13.64 -1.78 34.19
CA LYS A 212 -12.39 -2.48 33.91
C LYS A 212 -12.14 -2.59 32.41
N LEU A 213 -10.86 -2.76 32.05
CA LEU A 213 -10.38 -2.98 30.71
C LEU A 213 -9.57 -4.28 30.68
N LEU A 214 -9.77 -5.06 29.63
CA LEU A 214 -8.94 -6.20 29.30
C LEU A 214 -7.79 -5.69 28.42
N HIS A 215 -6.58 -5.65 28.97
CA HIS A 215 -5.36 -5.37 28.23
C HIS A 215 -4.78 -6.68 27.71
N PHE A 216 -4.27 -6.69 26.49
CA PHE A 216 -3.62 -7.87 25.91
C PHE A 216 -2.61 -7.46 24.85
N ILE A 217 -1.73 -8.38 24.50
CA ILE A 217 -0.81 -8.20 23.37
C ILE A 217 -1.56 -8.59 22.10
N GLN A 218 -1.63 -7.65 21.16
CA GLN A 218 -2.16 -7.86 19.82
C GLN A 218 -1.01 -8.10 18.85
N LEU A 219 -1.01 -9.25 18.21
CA LEU A 219 -0.13 -9.58 17.10
C LEU A 219 -0.75 -9.02 15.81
N VAL A 220 0.01 -8.20 15.10
CA VAL A 220 -0.34 -7.71 13.76
C VAL A 220 0.61 -8.38 12.76
N ILE A 221 0.03 -9.12 11.82
CA ILE A 221 0.76 -9.80 10.75
C ILE A 221 0.40 -9.12 9.45
N ALA A 222 1.41 -8.66 8.72
CA ALA A 222 1.24 -8.03 7.42
C ALA A 222 1.99 -8.82 6.35
N TRP A 223 1.26 -9.19 5.30
CA TRP A 223 1.79 -9.78 4.09
C TRP A 223 1.85 -8.71 2.99
N LYS A 224 3.02 -8.50 2.40
CA LYS A 224 3.27 -7.42 1.43
C LYS A 224 4.10 -7.87 0.25
N ASN A 225 3.87 -7.26 -0.90
CA ASN A 225 4.68 -7.40 -2.11
C ASN A 225 5.67 -6.24 -2.19
N ASN A 226 6.96 -6.55 -2.16
CA ASN A 226 8.00 -5.57 -2.48
C ASN A 226 8.38 -5.76 -3.95
N LEU A 227 8.38 -4.67 -4.72
CA LEU A 227 8.67 -4.68 -6.14
C LEU A 227 9.97 -3.94 -6.41
N PHE A 228 10.89 -4.62 -7.08
CA PHE A 228 12.07 -4.02 -7.70
C PHE A 228 11.88 -4.04 -9.21
N GLU A 229 12.05 -2.90 -9.86
CA GLU A 229 11.89 -2.76 -11.30
C GLU A 229 13.16 -2.17 -11.91
N PHE A 230 13.54 -2.69 -13.07
CA PHE A 230 14.62 -2.16 -13.88
C PHE A 230 14.20 -2.18 -15.35
N VAL A 231 14.43 -1.09 -16.06
CA VAL A 231 14.19 -0.98 -17.51
C VAL A 231 15.54 -0.70 -18.16
N SER A 232 15.88 -1.44 -19.21
CA SER A 232 17.11 -1.20 -19.99
C SER A 232 17.14 0.21 -20.56
N GLU A 233 18.32 0.81 -20.63
CA GLU A 233 18.50 2.15 -21.21
C GLU A 233 18.02 2.23 -22.66
N HIS A 234 17.55 3.41 -23.06
CA HIS A 234 17.15 3.72 -24.42
C HIS A 234 17.59 5.12 -24.83
N GLN A 235 17.73 5.34 -26.14
CA GLN A 235 18.20 6.60 -26.71
C GLN A 235 17.06 7.59 -27.04
N LEU A 236 15.82 7.19 -26.81
CA LEU A 236 14.63 7.96 -27.17
C LEU A 236 14.21 8.93 -26.04
N ASP A 237 13.61 10.07 -26.38
CA ASP A 237 13.14 11.06 -25.39
C ASP A 237 11.80 10.67 -24.72
N CYS A 238 11.52 9.37 -24.62
CA CYS A 238 10.29 8.86 -24.02
C CYS A 238 10.42 8.81 -22.48
N PRO A 239 9.43 9.33 -21.71
CA PRO A 239 9.49 9.28 -20.25
C PRO A 239 9.49 7.84 -19.70
N GLY A 240 10.49 7.51 -18.88
CA GLY A 240 10.64 6.18 -18.26
C GLY A 240 9.43 5.73 -17.41
N GLU A 241 8.68 6.67 -16.81
CA GLU A 241 7.47 6.36 -16.04
C GLU A 241 6.35 5.73 -16.88
N LEU A 242 6.25 6.11 -18.16
CA LEU A 242 5.28 5.52 -19.09
C LEU A 242 5.69 4.09 -19.44
N LEU A 243 6.99 3.88 -19.63
CA LEU A 243 7.57 2.58 -19.95
C LEU A 243 7.49 1.61 -18.76
N ALA A 244 7.55 2.11 -17.51
CA ALA A 244 7.32 1.30 -16.32
C ALA A 244 5.89 0.71 -16.30
N LYS A 245 4.89 1.43 -16.85
CA LYS A 245 3.48 1.01 -16.86
C LYS A 245 3.03 0.37 -18.18
N ALA A 246 3.88 0.38 -19.21
CA ALA A 246 3.59 -0.18 -20.52
C ALA A 246 3.31 -1.69 -20.44
N ARG A 247 2.45 -2.23 -21.32
CA ARG A 247 2.29 -3.68 -21.46
C ARG A 247 3.46 -4.25 -22.26
N GLY A 248 4.06 -5.33 -21.78
CA GLY A 248 5.15 -6.02 -22.46
C GLY A 248 4.81 -7.49 -22.72
N GLU A 249 5.58 -8.13 -23.59
CA GLU A 249 5.55 -9.57 -23.80
C GLU A 249 6.47 -10.26 -22.79
N THR A 250 5.98 -11.26 -22.05
CA THR A 250 6.82 -12.00 -21.09
C THR A 250 7.80 -12.92 -21.82
N LEU A 251 9.10 -12.65 -21.68
CA LEU A 251 10.19 -13.48 -22.20
C LEU A 251 10.61 -14.56 -21.21
N PHE A 252 10.60 -14.21 -19.93
CA PHE A 252 11.02 -15.09 -18.84
C PHE A 252 10.13 -14.87 -17.63
N LYS A 253 9.83 -15.96 -16.93
CA LYS A 253 9.16 -15.95 -15.64
C LYS A 253 9.69 -17.11 -14.81
N ASP A 254 10.13 -16.79 -13.61
CA ASP A 254 10.57 -17.75 -12.60
C ASP A 254 9.94 -17.39 -11.26
N GLU A 255 9.51 -18.41 -10.51
CA GLU A 255 8.77 -18.25 -9.27
C GLU A 255 9.22 -19.33 -8.28
N ASN A 256 9.82 -18.91 -7.16
CA ASN A 256 10.40 -19.80 -6.16
C ASN A 256 10.39 -19.12 -4.77
N THR A 257 10.63 -19.86 -3.68
CA THR A 257 10.74 -19.26 -2.33
C THR A 257 11.85 -18.22 -2.29
N MET A 258 13.00 -18.54 -2.88
CA MET A 258 14.09 -17.62 -3.16
C MET A 258 14.50 -17.85 -4.62
N VAL A 259 14.46 -16.80 -5.43
CA VAL A 259 14.89 -16.90 -6.84
C VAL A 259 16.40 -16.73 -6.94
N TYR A 260 17.00 -17.36 -7.95
CA TYR A 260 18.41 -17.21 -8.23
C TYR A 260 18.64 -16.03 -9.19
N PRO A 261 19.79 -15.33 -9.05
CA PRO A 261 20.15 -14.31 -10.02
C PRO A 261 20.24 -14.88 -11.42
N ILE A 262 19.76 -14.11 -12.39
CA ILE A 262 19.84 -14.47 -13.80
C ILE A 262 21.29 -14.27 -14.24
N VAL A 263 21.95 -15.38 -14.60
CA VAL A 263 23.29 -15.44 -15.18
C VAL A 263 23.10 -15.98 -16.60
N ASP A 264 23.65 -15.32 -17.62
CA ASP A 264 23.55 -15.68 -19.05
C ASP A 264 22.40 -15.04 -19.85
N PHE A 265 21.76 -13.97 -19.35
CA PHE A 265 20.88 -13.16 -20.20
C PHE A 265 21.71 -12.27 -21.15
N PRO A 266 21.36 -12.12 -22.44
CA PRO A 266 22.16 -11.37 -23.42
C PRO A 266 22.42 -9.92 -23.03
N LEU A 267 21.45 -9.28 -22.39
CA LEU A 267 21.62 -7.95 -21.83
C LEU A 267 22.23 -8.05 -20.43
N ARG A 268 23.51 -7.70 -20.33
CA ARG A 268 24.27 -7.71 -19.07
C ARG A 268 23.58 -6.92 -17.96
N ASP A 269 22.95 -5.80 -18.30
CA ASP A 269 22.29 -4.93 -17.32
C ASP A 269 21.10 -5.61 -16.65
N ILE A 270 20.39 -6.51 -17.34
CA ILE A 270 19.31 -7.31 -16.76
C ILE A 270 19.88 -8.31 -15.74
N SER A 271 20.99 -8.97 -16.08
CA SER A 271 21.67 -9.89 -15.15
C SER A 271 22.15 -9.15 -13.89
N LEU A 272 22.73 -7.95 -14.05
CA LEU A 272 23.14 -7.10 -12.93
C LEU A 272 21.93 -6.56 -12.13
N ALA A 273 20.83 -6.21 -12.79
CA ALA A 273 19.61 -5.78 -12.14
C ALA A 273 18.99 -6.91 -11.31
N SER A 274 19.00 -8.14 -11.81
CA SER A 274 18.56 -9.32 -11.07
C SER A 274 19.39 -9.54 -9.80
N GLN A 275 20.72 -9.50 -9.91
CA GLN A 275 21.60 -9.60 -8.74
C GLN A 275 21.34 -8.50 -7.71
N ARG A 276 21.22 -7.24 -8.16
CA ARG A 276 20.95 -6.08 -7.31
C ARG A 276 19.60 -6.20 -6.60
N GLY A 277 18.53 -6.49 -7.34
CA GLY A 277 17.18 -6.60 -6.76
C GLY A 277 17.07 -7.68 -5.69
N ILE A 278 17.69 -8.85 -5.93
CA ILE A 278 17.71 -9.95 -4.95
C ILE A 278 18.51 -9.53 -3.71
N ALA A 279 19.68 -8.91 -3.88
CA ALA A 279 20.50 -8.42 -2.77
C ALA A 279 19.79 -7.32 -1.97
N GLU A 280 19.11 -6.39 -2.64
CA GLU A 280 18.38 -5.30 -2.01
C GLU A 280 17.20 -5.81 -1.18
N HIS A 281 16.36 -6.67 -1.76
CA HIS A 281 15.23 -7.25 -1.05
C HIS A 281 15.67 -8.12 0.12
N SER A 282 16.71 -8.94 -0.05
CA SER A 282 17.24 -9.76 1.05
C SER A 282 17.78 -8.88 2.19
N ALA A 283 18.55 -7.83 1.88
CA ALA A 283 19.06 -6.89 2.88
C ALA A 283 17.94 -6.12 3.60
N ALA A 284 16.96 -5.62 2.86
CA ALA A 284 15.83 -4.86 3.41
C ALA A 284 14.94 -5.70 4.35
N LEU A 285 14.80 -7.00 4.05
CA LEU A 285 13.90 -7.90 4.77
C LEU A 285 14.59 -8.72 5.86
N ALA A 286 15.91 -8.92 5.82
CA ALA A 286 16.67 -9.84 6.69
C ALA A 286 16.33 -9.79 8.19
N SER A 287 16.03 -8.60 8.74
CA SER A 287 15.69 -8.41 10.16
C SER A 287 14.22 -8.08 10.45
N ARG A 288 13.41 -7.86 9.40
CA ARG A 288 12.08 -7.26 9.51
C ARG A 288 10.95 -8.18 9.07
N ALA A 289 11.24 -9.13 8.18
CA ALA A 289 10.24 -9.97 7.56
C ALA A 289 10.82 -11.31 7.12
N ARG A 290 9.96 -12.30 6.94
CA ARG A 290 10.28 -13.58 6.31
C ARG A 290 9.84 -13.53 4.85
N ILE A 291 10.75 -13.83 3.93
CA ILE A 291 10.41 -14.04 2.52
C ILE A 291 9.62 -15.35 2.41
N LEU A 292 8.47 -15.30 1.76
CA LEU A 292 7.61 -16.45 1.54
C LEU A 292 7.70 -16.94 0.10
N GLN A 293 7.70 -16.00 -0.86
CA GLN A 293 7.78 -16.30 -2.29
C GLN A 293 8.43 -15.12 -3.01
N GLN A 294 9.20 -15.43 -4.04
CA GLN A 294 9.70 -14.47 -5.01
C GLN A 294 9.29 -14.86 -6.41
N ARG A 295 9.03 -13.86 -7.25
CA ARG A 295 8.77 -14.01 -8.67
C ARG A 295 9.61 -13.01 -9.42
N GLN A 296 10.37 -13.49 -10.39
CA GLN A 296 11.10 -12.62 -11.29
C GLN A 296 10.59 -12.78 -12.73
N THR A 297 10.47 -11.67 -13.43
CA THR A 297 10.02 -11.64 -14.82
C THR A 297 10.93 -10.76 -15.66
N ILE A 298 11.12 -11.17 -16.92
CA ILE A 298 11.70 -10.33 -17.97
C ILE A 298 10.61 -10.14 -19.02
N GLU A 299 10.32 -8.89 -19.34
CA GLU A 299 9.33 -8.50 -20.33
C GLU A 299 9.99 -7.67 -21.43
N LEU A 300 9.61 -7.94 -22.68
CA LEU A 300 9.95 -7.11 -23.82
C LEU A 300 8.88 -6.03 -23.98
N VAL A 301 9.28 -4.76 -23.91
CA VAL A 301 8.40 -3.61 -24.11
C VAL A 301 8.76 -2.95 -25.44
N PRO A 302 7.89 -3.03 -26.47
CA PRO A 302 8.15 -2.34 -27.73
C PRO A 302 8.03 -0.84 -27.56
N LEU A 303 8.89 -0.10 -28.25
CA LEU A 303 8.89 1.35 -28.30
C LEU A 303 9.24 1.81 -29.72
N THR A 304 8.35 2.57 -30.34
CA THR A 304 8.51 3.10 -31.69
C THR A 304 8.44 4.61 -31.64
N GLU A 305 9.49 5.30 -32.05
CA GLU A 305 9.48 6.73 -32.34
C GLU A 305 8.95 6.94 -33.76
N VAL A 306 7.89 7.72 -33.88
CA VAL A 306 7.28 8.07 -35.15
C VAL A 306 7.57 9.54 -35.44
N ARG A 307 8.36 9.78 -36.49
CA ARG A 307 8.62 11.13 -36.99
C ARG A 307 7.68 11.42 -38.13
N TYR A 308 6.92 12.49 -38.02
CA TYR A 308 5.95 12.88 -39.02
C TYR A 308 6.08 14.35 -39.40
N TRP A 309 5.65 14.65 -40.61
CA TRP A 309 5.61 15.99 -41.17
C TRP A 309 4.17 16.48 -41.27
N TYR A 310 3.91 17.69 -40.79
CA TYR A 310 2.61 18.34 -40.89
C TYR A 310 2.78 19.86 -40.99
N GLN A 311 2.06 20.50 -41.92
CA GLN A 311 2.05 21.96 -42.13
C GLN A 311 3.44 22.64 -42.06
N GLY A 312 4.44 22.07 -42.73
CA GLY A 312 5.76 22.69 -42.82
C GLY A 312 6.70 22.44 -41.63
N LYS A 313 6.30 21.63 -40.64
CA LYS A 313 7.09 21.30 -39.45
C LYS A 313 7.18 19.79 -39.23
N THR A 314 8.29 19.35 -38.61
CA THR A 314 8.49 17.97 -38.17
C THR A 314 8.09 17.83 -36.71
N TYR A 315 7.35 16.78 -36.40
CA TYR A 315 6.89 16.43 -35.06
C TYR A 315 7.22 14.97 -34.75
N VAL A 316 7.17 14.64 -33.45
CA VAL A 316 7.47 13.29 -32.96
C VAL A 316 6.40 12.85 -31.97
N TYR A 317 5.98 11.60 -32.10
CA TYR A 317 5.26 10.89 -31.06
C TYR A 317 5.84 9.49 -30.89
N TYR A 318 5.51 8.87 -29.76
CA TYR A 318 5.99 7.55 -29.40
C TYR A 318 4.81 6.59 -29.27
N ILE A 319 4.98 5.39 -29.80
CA ILE A 319 4.07 4.26 -29.57
C ILE A 319 4.80 3.29 -28.66
N TYR A 320 4.18 2.89 -27.56
CA TYR A 320 4.82 2.04 -26.56
C TYR A 320 3.88 0.95 -26.05
N GLY A 321 4.49 -0.17 -25.69
CA GLY A 321 3.80 -1.35 -25.20
C GLY A 321 3.08 -2.14 -26.29
N THR A 322 2.74 -3.39 -25.96
CA THR A 322 2.03 -4.31 -26.87
C THR A 322 0.57 -3.90 -27.10
N ASP A 323 0.06 -2.95 -26.32
CA ASP A 323 -1.25 -2.30 -26.49
C ASP A 323 -1.19 -0.99 -27.29
N HIS A 324 -0.05 -0.68 -27.92
CA HIS A 324 0.15 0.47 -28.82
C HIS A 324 -0.30 1.82 -28.22
N ARG A 325 0.04 2.08 -26.96
CA ARG A 325 -0.26 3.37 -26.33
C ARG A 325 0.56 4.47 -26.96
N VAL A 326 -0.03 5.66 -27.04
CA VAL A 326 0.61 6.81 -27.66
C VAL A 326 1.02 7.84 -26.62
N TYR A 327 2.22 8.37 -26.78
CA TYR A 327 2.71 9.56 -26.10
C TYR A 327 3.13 10.60 -27.13
N VAL A 328 2.48 11.76 -27.10
CA VAL A 328 2.79 12.89 -27.97
C VAL A 328 3.55 13.94 -27.17
N VAL A 329 4.64 14.47 -27.74
CA VAL A 329 5.41 15.54 -27.10
C VAL A 329 4.73 16.88 -27.38
N ASP A 330 4.71 17.27 -28.65
CA ASP A 330 4.16 18.55 -29.11
C ASP A 330 3.20 18.32 -30.27
N TYR A 331 1.90 18.30 -29.97
CA TYR A 331 0.87 18.03 -30.97
C TYR A 331 0.41 19.35 -31.61
N PRO A 332 0.39 19.45 -32.96
CA PRO A 332 0.19 20.72 -33.67
C PRO A 332 -1.21 21.33 -33.52
N GLU A 333 -2.26 20.52 -33.35
CA GLU A 333 -3.64 21.01 -33.25
C GLU A 333 -4.18 20.84 -31.83
N ARG A 334 -3.77 21.74 -30.92
CA ARG A 334 -4.30 21.80 -29.55
C ARG A 334 -5.29 22.97 -29.42
N TYR A 335 -6.56 22.65 -29.26
CA TYR A 335 -7.64 23.59 -29.00
C TYR A 335 -8.01 23.58 -27.52
N CYS A 336 -7.39 24.45 -26.71
CA CYS A 336 -7.86 24.71 -25.37
C CYS A 336 -9.01 25.72 -25.45
N CYS A 337 -10.23 25.28 -25.12
CA CYS A 337 -11.41 26.13 -24.83
C CYS A 337 -11.44 27.50 -25.54
N GLY A 338 -11.42 27.51 -26.88
CA GLY A 338 -11.65 28.72 -27.68
C GLY A 338 -10.42 29.56 -28.07
N CYS A 339 -9.18 29.12 -27.81
CA CYS A 339 -7.99 29.81 -28.32
C CYS A 339 -7.12 28.88 -29.17
N THR A 340 -6.94 29.23 -30.44
CA THR A 340 -5.89 28.68 -31.31
C THR A 340 -4.56 29.30 -30.86
N ILE A 341 -3.62 28.48 -30.41
CA ILE A 341 -2.23 28.95 -30.21
C ILE A 341 -1.63 29.05 -31.62
N LEU A 342 -1.48 30.28 -32.12
CA LEU A 342 -0.87 30.62 -33.41
C LEU A 342 0.66 30.52 -33.35
#